data_AF-X8E6Z5-F1
#
_entry.id   AF-X8E6Z5-F1
#
_cell.length_a   1.000
_cell.length_b   1.000
_cell.length_c   1.000
_cell.angle_alpha   90.00
_cell.angle_beta   90.00
_cell.angle_gamma   90.00
#
_symmetry.space_group_name_H-M   'P 1'
#
loop_
_entity.id
_entity.type
_entity.pdbx_description
1 polymer ?
#
loop_
_entity_poly.entity_id
_entity_poly.type
_entity_poly.pdbx_seq_one_letter_code
_entity_poly.pdbx_strand_id
1 'polypeptide(L)'
;MKEKHELDNLELRLLDIEKLTTLGLDFDLVVATGVLHHLADPVKGMKALAGCLRRDGVLAVMLYAKYGRIGVELLESVFRDMGLGQDETSVKIVKDTLSALPPDHPVQNYLKIARDLQSDAALVDTFLHGRARSYTVDECIDLVTSAGLVFQGWFHKAPYYPHDLFAPASKFYSAVNALPERKLWSVMERLQTLNGCHFFMACRSERPKESYTIDFSTVDALEYVPMLRTRCGVFGTDIVWPGARMTMNPAQLPFVQHVDGRRTIRQIAACAAARTSQATLADAANLEAFAANYSSRCGVSIGRRWR
;
A
#
# COMPACT_ATOMS: atom_id res chain seq x y z
N MET A 1 -0.10 -2.39 29.13
CA MET A 1 -0.85 -1.80 28.00
C MET A 1 -2.34 -1.80 28.29
N LYS A 2 -2.98 -2.98 28.49
CA LYS A 2 -4.39 -3.09 28.87
C LYS A 2 -4.75 -2.31 30.13
N GLU A 3 -4.05 -2.55 31.23
CA GLU A 3 -4.25 -1.83 32.51
C GLU A 3 -3.95 -0.33 32.38
N LYS A 4 -2.81 0.02 31.77
CA LYS A 4 -2.38 1.41 31.56
C LYS A 4 -3.41 2.26 30.79
N HIS A 5 -4.19 1.65 29.91
CA HIS A 5 -5.14 2.34 29.02
C HIS A 5 -6.60 1.94 29.29
N GLU A 6 -6.88 1.22 30.39
CA GLU A 6 -8.23 0.80 30.81
C GLU A 6 -9.04 0.12 29.70
N LEU A 7 -8.39 -0.70 28.87
CA LEU A 7 -9.04 -1.39 27.76
C LEU A 7 -9.72 -2.67 28.26
N ASP A 8 -11.03 -2.81 28.06
CA ASP A 8 -11.78 -4.02 28.39
C ASP A 8 -11.89 -5.00 27.19
N ASN A 9 -11.88 -4.45 25.97
CA ASN A 9 -12.07 -5.13 24.69
C ASN A 9 -10.77 -5.65 24.02
N LEU A 10 -9.66 -5.75 24.74
CA LEU A 10 -8.38 -6.23 24.21
C LEU A 10 -7.94 -7.53 24.90
N GLU A 11 -7.58 -8.53 24.11
CA GLU A 11 -6.99 -9.78 24.56
C GLU A 11 -5.62 -9.97 23.89
N LEU A 12 -4.60 -10.29 24.69
CA LEU A 12 -3.25 -10.59 24.20
C LEU A 12 -2.97 -12.08 24.38
N ARG A 13 -2.48 -12.72 23.33
CA ARG A 13 -2.11 -14.13 23.31
C ARG A 13 -0.69 -14.28 22.78
N LEU A 14 0.14 -15.00 23.53
CA LEU A 14 1.45 -15.46 23.05
C LEU A 14 1.23 -16.79 22.32
N LEU A 15 1.23 -16.75 21.00
CA LEU A 15 0.95 -17.91 20.16
C LEU A 15 1.67 -17.77 18.82
N ASP A 16 2.21 -18.88 18.32
CA ASP A 16 2.76 -18.97 16.96
C ASP A 16 1.63 -18.77 15.94
N ILE A 17 1.88 -18.02 14.86
CA ILE A 17 0.86 -17.72 13.85
C ILE A 17 0.31 -18.99 13.21
N GLU A 18 1.16 -19.99 13.02
CA GLU A 18 0.80 -21.29 12.46
C GLU A 18 -0.20 -22.07 13.31
N LYS A 19 -0.42 -21.65 14.56
CA LYS A 19 -1.35 -22.26 15.51
C LYS A 19 -2.61 -21.42 15.74
N LEU A 20 -2.82 -20.32 15.01
CA LEU A 20 -3.98 -19.44 15.21
C LEU A 20 -5.34 -20.16 15.20
N THR A 21 -5.48 -21.22 14.41
CA THR A 21 -6.72 -22.00 14.32
C THR A 21 -7.08 -22.71 15.62
N THR A 22 -6.13 -22.92 16.54
CA THR A 22 -6.41 -23.53 17.86
C THR A 22 -7.20 -22.61 18.79
N LEU A 23 -7.29 -21.31 18.47
CA LEU A 23 -8.11 -20.37 19.23
C LEU A 23 -9.60 -20.67 19.09
N GLY A 24 -10.02 -21.35 18.01
CA GLY A 24 -11.44 -21.59 17.72
C GLY A 24 -12.24 -20.29 17.47
N LEU A 25 -11.54 -19.21 17.10
CA LEU A 25 -12.11 -17.89 16.83
C LEU A 25 -12.02 -17.54 15.34
N ASP A 26 -12.92 -16.68 14.92
CA ASP A 26 -12.93 -16.09 13.59
C ASP A 26 -13.05 -14.55 13.64
N PHE A 27 -12.59 -13.89 12.57
CA PHE A 27 -12.45 -12.44 12.54
C PHE A 27 -12.99 -11.85 11.24
N ASP A 28 -13.64 -10.69 11.35
CA ASP A 28 -14.04 -9.85 10.21
C ASP A 28 -12.85 -9.11 9.60
N LEU A 29 -11.82 -8.85 10.40
CA LEU A 29 -10.58 -8.20 9.98
C LEU A 29 -9.38 -8.89 10.64
N VAL A 30 -8.43 -9.31 9.81
CA VAL A 30 -7.11 -9.79 10.25
C VAL A 30 -6.06 -8.84 9.70
N VAL A 31 -5.11 -8.41 10.53
CA VAL A 31 -4.02 -7.50 10.13
C VAL A 31 -2.68 -8.17 10.43
N ALA A 32 -1.88 -8.40 9.39
CA ALA A 32 -0.57 -9.04 9.49
C ALA A 32 0.49 -8.16 8.81
N THR A 33 1.11 -7.26 9.60
CA THR A 33 2.09 -6.28 9.09
C THR A 33 3.47 -6.54 9.65
N GLY A 34 4.49 -6.78 8.80
CA GLY A 34 5.86 -6.96 9.29
C GLY A 34 6.12 -8.35 9.87
N VAL A 35 5.38 -9.38 9.44
CA VAL A 35 5.41 -10.69 10.09
C VAL A 35 5.63 -11.86 9.14
N LEU A 36 4.77 -12.04 8.15
CA LEU A 36 4.78 -13.24 7.30
C LEU A 36 6.11 -13.47 6.56
N HIS A 37 6.83 -12.40 6.22
CA HIS A 37 8.11 -12.47 5.53
C HIS A 37 9.30 -12.88 6.41
N HIS A 38 9.11 -13.01 7.73
CA HIS A 38 10.11 -13.53 8.66
C HIS A 38 9.88 -15.01 9.01
N LEU A 39 8.75 -15.60 8.60
CA LEU A 39 8.41 -16.99 8.89
C LEU A 39 9.29 -17.95 8.08
N ALA A 40 9.59 -19.11 8.69
CA ALA A 40 10.26 -20.20 7.98
C ALA A 40 9.40 -20.77 6.86
N ASP A 41 8.08 -20.80 7.06
CA ASP A 41 7.09 -21.17 6.04
C ASP A 41 5.97 -20.11 5.97
N PRO A 42 6.13 -19.08 5.12
CA PRO A 42 5.14 -18.02 4.96
C PRO A 42 3.79 -18.54 4.46
N VAL A 43 3.77 -19.61 3.66
CA VAL A 43 2.53 -20.20 3.14
C VAL A 43 1.71 -20.83 4.27
N LYS A 44 2.37 -21.54 5.19
CA LYS A 44 1.72 -22.07 6.39
C LYS A 44 1.15 -20.96 7.27
N GLY A 45 1.89 -19.87 7.46
CA GLY A 45 1.40 -18.68 8.16
C GLY A 45 0.17 -18.07 7.47
N MET A 46 0.23 -17.89 6.16
CA MET A 46 -0.89 -17.35 5.37
C MET A 46 -2.14 -18.24 5.44
N LYS A 47 -1.98 -19.57 5.41
CA LYS A 47 -3.09 -20.53 5.59
C LYS A 47 -3.70 -20.46 6.98
N ALA A 48 -2.90 -20.27 8.03
CA ALA A 48 -3.41 -20.12 9.38
C ALA A 48 -4.26 -18.84 9.52
N LEU A 49 -3.80 -17.72 8.95
CA LEU A 49 -4.58 -16.47 8.87
C LEU A 49 -5.86 -16.63 8.06
N ALA A 50 -5.79 -17.34 6.93
CA ALA A 50 -6.97 -17.67 6.14
C ALA A 50 -7.97 -18.48 6.97
N GLY A 51 -7.50 -19.44 7.76
CA GLY A 51 -8.32 -20.34 8.58
C GLY A 51 -9.20 -19.64 9.61
N CYS A 52 -8.77 -18.49 10.15
CA CYS A 52 -9.56 -17.68 11.09
C CYS A 52 -10.31 -16.51 10.44
N LEU A 53 -10.29 -16.38 9.11
CA LEU A 53 -11.01 -15.32 8.41
C LEU A 53 -12.47 -15.72 8.16
N ARG A 54 -13.42 -14.88 8.58
CA ARG A 54 -14.85 -15.05 8.25
C ARG A 54 -15.10 -14.94 6.74
N ARG A 55 -16.25 -15.47 6.28
CA ARG A 55 -16.64 -15.45 4.86
C ARG A 55 -16.52 -14.08 4.22
N ASP A 56 -17.05 -13.04 4.88
CA ASP A 56 -17.06 -11.67 4.36
C ASP A 56 -15.90 -10.83 4.92
N GLY A 57 -14.94 -11.46 5.62
CA GLY A 57 -13.81 -10.80 6.26
C GLY A 57 -12.74 -10.31 5.29
N VAL A 58 -11.83 -9.48 5.80
CA VAL A 58 -10.67 -8.95 5.06
C VAL A 58 -9.38 -9.27 5.81
N LEU A 59 -8.38 -9.73 5.07
CA LEU A 59 -7.01 -9.87 5.55
C LEU A 59 -6.16 -8.73 4.96
N ALA A 60 -5.63 -7.86 5.81
CA ALA A 60 -4.69 -6.80 5.43
C ALA A 60 -3.26 -7.24 5.73
N VAL A 61 -2.41 -7.29 4.70
CA VAL A 61 -1.04 -7.83 4.79
C VAL A 61 -0.01 -6.78 4.39
N MET A 62 1.11 -6.75 5.09
CA MET A 62 2.33 -6.06 4.65
C MET A 62 3.50 -7.04 4.49
N LEU A 63 4.15 -7.00 3.32
CA LEU A 63 5.37 -7.74 3.00
C LEU A 63 6.48 -6.81 2.51
N TYR A 64 7.74 -7.19 2.73
CA TYR A 64 8.89 -6.51 2.15
C TYR A 64 8.87 -6.56 0.62
N ALA A 65 9.06 -5.42 -0.04
CA ALA A 65 9.00 -5.29 -1.48
C ALA A 65 10.39 -5.42 -2.11
N LYS A 66 10.53 -6.37 -3.04
CA LYS A 66 11.82 -6.77 -3.63
C LYS A 66 12.60 -5.59 -4.18
N TYR A 67 11.97 -4.81 -5.06
CA TYR A 67 12.65 -3.75 -5.79
C TYR A 67 12.92 -2.49 -4.96
N GLY A 68 12.12 -2.24 -3.93
CA GLY A 68 12.38 -1.13 -3.00
C GLY A 68 13.45 -1.43 -1.95
N ARG A 69 13.83 -2.71 -1.80
CA ARG A 69 14.81 -3.17 -0.82
C ARG A 69 16.10 -3.71 -1.43
N ILE A 70 16.34 -3.52 -2.74
CA ILE A 70 17.57 -4.01 -3.40
C ILE A 70 18.83 -3.59 -2.64
N GLY A 71 18.91 -2.32 -2.23
CA GLY A 71 20.05 -1.82 -1.47
C GLY A 71 20.17 -2.42 -0.06
N VAL A 72 19.06 -2.85 0.54
CA VAL A 72 19.07 -3.56 1.82
C VAL A 72 19.58 -4.99 1.61
N GLU A 73 19.05 -5.71 0.63
CA GLU A 73 19.48 -7.09 0.34
C GLU A 73 20.97 -7.18 -0.03
N LEU A 74 21.50 -6.16 -0.72
CA LEU A 74 22.94 -6.04 -0.98
C LEU A 74 23.75 -5.92 0.32
N LEU A 75 23.29 -5.14 1.29
CA LEU A 75 23.98 -5.02 2.57
C LEU A 75 23.77 -6.24 3.45
N GLU A 76 22.60 -6.86 3.45
CA GLU A 76 22.34 -8.13 4.11
C GLU A 76 23.32 -9.22 3.64
N SER A 77 23.66 -9.27 2.34
CA SER A 77 24.66 -10.21 1.83
C SER A 77 26.07 -9.88 2.35
N VAL A 78 26.45 -8.61 2.37
CA VAL A 78 27.75 -8.17 2.92
C VAL A 78 27.86 -8.54 4.41
N PHE A 79 26.82 -8.24 5.20
CA PHE A 79 26.81 -8.53 6.63
C PHE A 79 26.81 -10.03 6.92
N ARG A 80 26.20 -10.85 6.04
CA ARG A 80 26.28 -12.30 6.11
C ARG A 80 27.70 -12.82 5.86
N ASP A 81 28.39 -12.29 4.86
CA ASP A 81 29.78 -12.66 4.56
C ASP A 81 30.74 -12.25 5.70
N MET A 82 30.43 -11.15 6.38
CA MET A 82 31.13 -10.71 7.59
C MET A 82 30.79 -11.52 8.85
N GLY A 83 29.79 -12.41 8.79
CA GLY A 83 29.34 -13.19 9.93
C GLY A 83 28.67 -12.37 11.02
N LEU A 84 28.06 -11.23 10.68
CA LEU A 84 27.38 -10.38 11.66
C LEU A 84 26.14 -11.09 12.25
N GLY A 85 26.00 -10.98 13.57
CA GLY A 85 24.88 -11.50 14.35
C GLY A 85 23.87 -10.41 14.73
N GLN A 86 23.02 -10.70 15.72
CA GLN A 86 22.05 -9.74 16.26
C GLN A 86 22.53 -9.11 17.58
N ASP A 87 23.84 -9.02 17.77
CA ASP A 87 24.48 -8.45 18.95
C ASP A 87 24.85 -6.96 18.74
N GLU A 88 25.16 -6.27 19.84
CA GLU A 88 25.49 -4.83 19.83
C GLU A 88 26.72 -4.49 18.97
N THR A 89 27.70 -5.40 18.88
CA THR A 89 28.92 -5.17 18.08
C THR A 89 28.56 -5.18 16.60
N SER A 90 27.77 -6.17 16.17
CA SER A 90 27.24 -6.28 14.82
C SER A 90 26.40 -5.06 14.44
N VAL A 91 25.52 -4.58 15.33
CA VAL A 91 24.72 -3.37 15.09
C VAL A 91 25.59 -2.12 14.92
N LYS A 92 26.66 -1.98 15.71
CA LYS A 92 27.61 -0.88 15.56
C LYS A 92 28.29 -0.91 14.19
N ILE A 93 28.72 -2.08 13.73
CA ILE A 93 29.31 -2.25 12.39
C ILE A 93 28.32 -1.86 11.29
N VAL A 94 27.04 -2.22 11.43
CA VAL A 94 25.99 -1.77 10.49
C VAL A 94 25.90 -0.24 10.45
N LYS A 95 25.86 0.43 11.60
CA LYS A 95 25.80 1.90 11.69
C LYS A 95 27.03 2.56 11.05
N ASP A 96 28.21 2.04 11.33
CA ASP A 96 29.48 2.53 10.76
C ASP A 96 29.50 2.34 9.24
N THR A 97 29.03 1.18 8.75
CA THR A 97 28.90 0.89 7.32
C THR A 97 27.96 1.86 6.63
N LEU A 98 26.76 2.07 7.17
CA LEU A 98 25.78 3.01 6.60
C LEU A 98 26.30 4.44 6.54
N SER A 99 27.15 4.83 7.50
CA SER A 99 27.76 6.15 7.56
C SER A 99 28.93 6.33 6.58
N ALA A 100 29.62 5.24 6.23
CA ALA A 100 30.78 5.25 5.33
C ALA A 100 30.40 5.11 3.85
N LEU A 101 29.21 4.61 3.54
CA LEU A 101 28.76 4.39 2.17
C LEU A 101 28.54 5.72 1.42
N PRO A 102 28.86 5.77 0.11
CA PRO A 102 28.68 6.98 -0.67
C PRO A 102 27.19 7.31 -0.86
N PRO A 103 26.86 8.59 -1.13
CA PRO A 103 25.47 9.06 -1.24
C PRO A 103 24.69 8.49 -2.44
N ASP A 104 25.36 7.84 -3.38
CA ASP A 104 24.80 7.15 -4.54
C ASP A 104 24.66 5.63 -4.35
N HIS A 105 25.07 5.08 -3.19
CA HIS A 105 24.89 3.66 -2.89
C HIS A 105 23.40 3.26 -2.96
N PRO A 106 23.04 2.10 -3.53
CA PRO A 106 21.62 1.70 -3.69
C PRO A 106 20.78 1.71 -2.41
N VAL A 107 21.39 1.50 -1.24
CA VAL A 107 20.70 1.55 0.07
C VAL A 107 20.05 2.91 0.35
N GLN A 108 20.61 3.99 -0.20
CA GLN A 108 20.19 5.36 0.10
C GLN A 108 18.73 5.61 -0.28
N ASN A 109 18.20 4.91 -1.30
CA ASN A 109 16.79 4.98 -1.66
C ASN A 109 15.88 4.41 -0.58
N TYR A 110 16.28 3.30 0.07
CA TYR A 110 15.54 2.74 1.19
C TYR A 110 15.64 3.65 2.43
N LEU A 111 16.82 4.20 2.71
CA LEU A 111 17.02 5.11 3.86
C LEU A 111 16.17 6.39 3.75
N LYS A 112 15.87 6.88 2.54
CA LYS A 112 14.95 8.02 2.34
C LYS A 112 13.52 7.73 2.80
N ILE A 113 13.07 6.49 2.74
CA ILE A 113 11.68 6.09 3.04
C ILE A 113 11.53 5.43 4.41
N ALA A 114 12.59 4.81 4.94
CA ALA A 114 12.58 4.10 6.21
C ALA A 114 12.78 5.07 7.39
N ARG A 115 11.68 5.54 7.97
CA ARG A 115 11.68 6.54 9.06
C ARG A 115 11.95 5.96 10.44
N ASP A 116 11.91 4.66 10.58
CA ASP A 116 11.94 3.88 11.81
C ASP A 116 13.31 3.24 12.12
N LEU A 117 14.30 3.38 11.22
CA LEU A 117 15.68 2.90 11.41
C LEU A 117 16.48 3.64 12.49
N GLN A 118 15.81 4.42 13.35
CA GLN A 118 16.43 5.16 14.45
C GLN A 118 16.71 4.27 15.68
N SER A 119 16.21 3.03 15.68
CA SER A 119 16.42 2.08 16.78
C SER A 119 17.26 0.89 16.36
N ASP A 120 18.03 0.35 17.31
CA ASP A 120 18.87 -0.83 17.10
C ASP A 120 18.03 -2.05 16.71
N ALA A 121 16.84 -2.20 17.30
CA ALA A 121 15.90 -3.25 16.93
C ALA A 121 15.47 -3.16 15.46
N ALA A 122 15.20 -1.95 14.95
CA ALA A 122 14.84 -1.75 13.55
C ALA A 122 16.01 -2.04 12.59
N LEU A 123 17.25 -1.73 13.01
CA LEU A 123 18.45 -2.08 12.24
C LEU A 123 18.68 -3.60 12.20
N VAL A 124 18.50 -4.28 13.34
CA VAL A 124 18.57 -5.75 13.41
C VAL A 124 17.52 -6.38 12.49
N ASP A 125 16.27 -5.92 12.59
CA ASP A 125 15.18 -6.44 11.77
C ASP A 125 15.41 -6.20 10.27
N THR A 126 15.96 -5.03 9.92
CA THR A 126 16.17 -4.64 8.52
C THR A 126 17.38 -5.29 7.88
N PHE A 127 18.50 -5.45 8.60
CA PHE A 127 19.79 -5.82 8.00
C PHE A 127 20.38 -7.13 8.52
N LEU A 128 19.94 -7.62 9.68
CA LEU A 128 20.55 -8.75 10.38
C LEU A 128 19.53 -9.87 10.67
N HIS A 129 18.37 -9.84 10.00
CA HIS A 129 17.33 -10.86 10.17
C HIS A 129 17.47 -12.00 9.15
N GLY A 130 18.11 -13.11 9.55
CA GLY A 130 18.46 -14.21 8.63
C GLY A 130 17.32 -14.98 7.96
N ARG A 131 16.05 -14.72 8.32
CA ARG A 131 14.87 -15.31 7.66
C ARG A 131 14.07 -14.34 6.80
N ALA A 132 14.39 -13.04 6.85
CA ALA A 132 13.61 -12.07 6.11
C ALA A 132 13.73 -12.37 4.61
N ARG A 133 12.60 -12.30 3.90
CA ARG A 133 12.56 -12.34 2.44
C ARG A 133 11.70 -11.22 1.87
N SER A 134 12.14 -10.63 0.78
CA SER A 134 11.31 -9.73 0.00
C SER A 134 10.43 -10.52 -0.98
N TYR A 135 9.38 -9.86 -1.47
CA TYR A 135 8.41 -10.39 -2.42
C TYR A 135 8.30 -9.45 -3.62
N THR A 136 8.06 -10.02 -4.78
CA THR A 136 7.53 -9.33 -5.96
C THR A 136 6.00 -9.29 -5.92
N VAL A 137 5.37 -8.51 -6.80
CA VAL A 137 3.92 -8.53 -7.04
C VAL A 137 3.41 -9.95 -7.27
N ASP A 138 4.09 -10.73 -8.13
CA ASP A 138 3.65 -12.07 -8.47
C ASP A 138 3.72 -13.01 -7.27
N GLU A 139 4.80 -12.96 -6.49
CA GLU A 139 4.94 -13.77 -5.28
C GLU A 139 3.92 -13.39 -4.18
N CYS A 140 3.50 -12.12 -4.10
CA CYS A 140 2.44 -11.71 -3.18
C CYS A 140 1.10 -12.35 -3.57
N ILE A 141 0.77 -12.34 -4.87
CA ILE A 141 -0.45 -12.96 -5.40
C ILE A 141 -0.39 -14.49 -5.21
N ASP A 142 0.76 -15.09 -5.48
CA ASP A 142 0.95 -16.54 -5.34
C ASP A 142 0.87 -16.97 -3.86
N LEU A 143 1.42 -16.18 -2.93
CA LEU A 143 1.27 -16.43 -1.49
C LEU A 143 -0.21 -16.43 -1.08
N VAL A 144 -0.98 -15.44 -1.51
CA VAL A 144 -2.42 -15.33 -1.22
C VAL A 144 -3.18 -16.52 -1.81
N THR A 145 -2.97 -16.81 -3.09
CA THR A 145 -3.72 -17.86 -3.80
C THR A 145 -3.35 -19.26 -3.32
N SER A 146 -2.10 -19.50 -2.92
CA SER A 146 -1.67 -20.77 -2.30
C SER A 146 -2.35 -21.07 -0.96
N ALA A 147 -2.90 -20.04 -0.30
CA ALA A 147 -3.70 -20.16 0.91
C ALA A 147 -5.21 -20.30 0.65
N GLY A 148 -5.63 -20.43 -0.61
CA GLY A 148 -7.05 -20.52 -1.00
C GLY A 148 -7.81 -19.20 -0.91
N LEU A 149 -7.09 -18.08 -0.78
CA LEU A 149 -7.65 -16.74 -0.74
C LEU A 149 -7.60 -16.07 -2.11
N VAL A 150 -8.38 -15.00 -2.28
CA VAL A 150 -8.36 -14.11 -3.44
C VAL A 150 -7.56 -12.86 -3.10
N PHE A 151 -6.62 -12.50 -3.97
CA PHE A 151 -5.94 -11.20 -3.91
C PHE A 151 -6.95 -10.10 -4.25
N GLN A 152 -7.41 -9.37 -3.24
CA GLN A 152 -8.47 -8.37 -3.39
C GLN A 152 -7.93 -7.10 -4.07
N GLY A 153 -6.69 -6.72 -3.76
CA GLY A 153 -6.04 -5.56 -4.36
C GLY A 153 -5.04 -4.87 -3.43
N TRP A 154 -4.28 -3.95 -3.99
CA TRP A 154 -3.33 -3.12 -3.24
C TRP A 154 -4.05 -2.16 -2.30
N PHE A 155 -3.61 -2.14 -1.03
CA PHE A 155 -4.05 -1.14 -0.08
C PHE A 155 -3.47 0.22 -0.47
N HIS A 156 -2.19 0.31 -0.82
CA HIS A 156 -1.56 1.50 -1.40
C HIS A 156 -1.39 1.32 -2.90
N LYS A 157 -2.31 1.89 -3.70
CA LYS A 157 -2.34 1.67 -5.15
C LYS A 157 -1.27 2.45 -5.93
N ALA A 158 -0.88 3.63 -5.45
CA ALA A 158 -0.06 4.56 -6.22
C ALA A 158 1.21 3.94 -6.85
N PRO A 159 2.02 3.14 -6.13
CA PRO A 159 3.22 2.53 -6.72
C PRO A 159 2.96 1.53 -7.86
N TYR A 160 1.72 1.07 -8.03
CA TYR A 160 1.37 0.02 -8.99
C TYR A 160 0.64 0.55 -10.22
N TYR A 161 0.39 1.86 -10.33
CA TYR A 161 -0.30 2.44 -11.50
C TYR A 161 0.45 3.65 -12.05
N PRO A 162 0.44 3.87 -13.37
CA PRO A 162 0.87 5.14 -13.96
C PRO A 162 0.14 6.34 -13.36
N HIS A 163 0.90 7.40 -13.07
CA HIS A 163 0.38 8.72 -12.69
C HIS A 163 0.37 9.68 -13.89
N ASP A 164 -0.01 9.17 -15.04
CA ASP A 164 -0.03 9.86 -16.33
C ASP A 164 -0.99 11.04 -16.40
N LEU A 165 -2.02 11.08 -15.55
CA LEU A 165 -2.84 12.29 -15.30
C LEU A 165 -2.02 13.53 -14.91
N PHE A 166 -0.82 13.31 -14.39
CA PHE A 166 0.03 14.33 -13.79
C PHE A 166 1.40 14.43 -14.46
N ALA A 167 1.63 13.62 -15.50
CA ALA A 167 2.84 13.64 -16.29
C ALA A 167 2.52 14.08 -17.72
N PRO A 168 3.48 14.65 -18.46
CA PRO A 168 3.31 14.92 -19.88
C PRO A 168 2.86 13.66 -20.62
N ALA A 169 2.00 13.84 -21.63
CA ALA A 169 1.52 12.75 -22.46
C ALA A 169 2.72 11.94 -22.99
N SER A 170 2.72 10.65 -22.69
CA SER A 170 3.84 9.77 -22.98
C SER A 170 3.37 8.46 -23.60
N LYS A 171 4.00 8.09 -24.72
CA LYS A 171 3.79 6.77 -25.35
C LYS A 171 4.14 5.63 -24.39
N PHE A 172 5.06 5.88 -23.45
CA PHE A 172 5.42 4.91 -22.42
C PHE A 172 4.23 4.56 -21.51
N TYR A 173 3.57 5.55 -20.91
CA TYR A 173 2.42 5.28 -20.04
C TYR A 173 1.22 4.71 -20.80
N SER A 174 1.04 5.12 -22.06
CA SER A 174 0.03 4.50 -22.94
C SER A 174 0.29 3.00 -23.13
N ALA A 175 1.54 2.62 -23.38
CA ALA A 175 1.93 1.21 -23.52
C ALA A 175 1.76 0.42 -22.20
N VAL A 176 2.11 1.03 -21.06
CA VAL A 176 1.95 0.40 -19.74
C VAL A 176 0.46 0.21 -19.38
N ASN A 177 -0.38 1.21 -19.64
CA ASN A 177 -1.83 1.14 -19.39
C ASN A 177 -2.55 0.10 -20.26
N ALA A 178 -1.99 -0.29 -21.40
CA ALA A 178 -2.54 -1.32 -22.27
C ALA A 178 -2.23 -2.75 -21.80
N LEU A 179 -1.36 -2.92 -20.79
CA LEU A 179 -1.01 -4.24 -20.26
C LEU A 179 -2.16 -4.82 -19.42
N PRO A 180 -2.31 -6.16 -19.37
CA PRO A 180 -3.15 -6.81 -18.37
C PRO A 180 -2.76 -6.36 -16.96
N GLU A 181 -3.74 -6.17 -16.08
CA GLU A 181 -3.58 -5.50 -14.78
C GLU A 181 -2.44 -6.07 -13.91
N ARG A 182 -2.35 -7.40 -13.77
CA ARG A 182 -1.24 -8.06 -13.05
C ARG A 182 0.13 -7.74 -13.65
N LYS A 183 0.23 -7.68 -14.98
CA LYS A 183 1.46 -7.33 -15.69
C LYS A 183 1.80 -5.85 -15.53
N LEU A 184 0.79 -4.98 -15.56
CA LEU A 184 0.93 -3.56 -15.27
C LEU A 184 1.52 -3.35 -13.87
N TRP A 185 0.98 -4.00 -12.84
CA TRP A 185 1.51 -3.91 -11.47
C TRP A 185 2.97 -4.38 -11.38
N SER A 186 3.29 -5.52 -12.00
CA SER A 186 4.66 -6.04 -12.06
C SER A 186 5.62 -5.10 -12.79
N VAL A 187 5.18 -4.41 -13.84
CA VAL A 187 6.00 -3.40 -14.52
C VAL A 187 6.20 -2.19 -13.60
N MET A 188 5.13 -1.69 -12.99
CA MET A 188 5.16 -0.51 -12.13
C MET A 188 6.01 -0.71 -10.87
N GLU A 189 5.99 -1.87 -10.21
CA GLU A 189 6.84 -2.12 -9.03
C GLU A 189 8.34 -2.01 -9.34
N ARG A 190 8.76 -2.33 -10.58
CA ARG A 190 10.16 -2.22 -11.03
C ARG A 190 10.55 -0.79 -11.37
N LEU A 191 9.57 0.04 -11.73
CA LEU A 191 9.76 1.46 -11.98
C LEU A 191 9.71 2.29 -10.69
N GLN A 192 8.98 1.80 -9.67
CA GLN A 192 8.73 2.48 -8.40
C GLN A 192 9.60 1.90 -7.27
N THR A 193 10.92 2.05 -7.38
CA THR A 193 11.91 1.53 -6.41
C THR A 193 11.95 2.29 -5.09
N LEU A 194 11.08 3.29 -4.89
CA LEU A 194 10.85 3.94 -3.59
C LEU A 194 9.69 3.31 -2.80
N ASN A 195 9.28 2.10 -3.15
CA ASN A 195 8.29 1.33 -2.42
C ASN A 195 8.95 0.17 -1.66
N GLY A 196 9.29 0.36 -0.39
CA GLY A 196 9.97 -0.63 0.44
C GLY A 196 9.10 -1.79 0.94
N CYS A 197 7.77 -1.62 0.93
CA CYS A 197 6.81 -2.61 1.40
C CYS A 197 5.57 -2.69 0.50
N HIS A 198 5.11 -3.91 0.24
CA HIS A 198 3.82 -4.21 -0.35
C HIS A 198 2.74 -4.17 0.73
N PHE A 199 1.68 -3.38 0.53
CA PHE A 199 0.48 -3.40 1.38
C PHE A 199 -0.72 -3.81 0.53
N PHE A 200 -1.39 -4.90 0.88
CA PHE A 200 -2.50 -5.43 0.10
C PHE A 200 -3.58 -6.07 0.98
N MET A 201 -4.72 -6.33 0.36
CA MET A 201 -5.86 -6.99 0.97
C MET A 201 -6.09 -8.34 0.28
N ALA A 202 -6.53 -9.32 1.06
CA ALA A 202 -7.01 -10.61 0.60
C ALA A 202 -8.34 -10.95 1.26
N CYS A 203 -9.13 -11.80 0.62
CA CYS A 203 -10.41 -12.25 1.15
C CYS A 203 -10.70 -13.70 0.75
N ARG A 204 -11.72 -14.29 1.37
CA ARG A 204 -12.24 -15.61 1.02
C ARG A 204 -12.74 -15.63 -0.42
N SER A 205 -12.52 -16.74 -1.12
CA SER A 205 -12.98 -16.92 -2.51
C SER A 205 -14.50 -16.96 -2.63
N GLU A 206 -15.19 -17.32 -1.54
CA GLU A 206 -16.64 -17.35 -1.43
C GLU A 206 -17.26 -15.96 -1.28
N ARG A 207 -16.46 -14.92 -0.97
CA ARG A 207 -16.96 -13.54 -0.86
C ARG A 207 -17.30 -13.03 -2.27
N PRO A 208 -18.56 -12.58 -2.54
CA PRO A 208 -18.93 -12.10 -3.86
C PRO A 208 -18.04 -10.93 -4.32
N LYS A 209 -17.49 -11.01 -5.54
CA LYS A 209 -16.53 -10.02 -6.05
C LYS A 209 -17.13 -8.62 -6.12
N GLU A 210 -18.43 -8.54 -6.42
CA GLU A 210 -19.23 -7.33 -6.54
C GLU A 210 -19.37 -6.61 -5.19
N SER A 211 -19.23 -7.34 -4.07
CA SER A 211 -19.34 -6.78 -2.72
C SER A 211 -18.13 -5.94 -2.31
N TYR A 212 -16.97 -6.12 -2.96
CA TYR A 212 -15.73 -5.44 -2.56
C TYR A 212 -14.98 -4.76 -3.72
N THR A 213 -15.37 -5.03 -4.97
CA THR A 213 -14.75 -4.40 -6.14
C THR A 213 -15.27 -2.98 -6.30
N ILE A 214 -14.35 -2.03 -6.42
CA ILE A 214 -14.67 -0.64 -6.76
C ILE A 214 -14.34 -0.45 -8.24
N ASP A 215 -15.37 -0.48 -9.07
CA ASP A 215 -15.25 -0.34 -10.52
C ASP A 215 -15.43 1.13 -10.95
N PHE A 216 -14.41 1.67 -11.64
CA PHE A 216 -14.38 3.03 -12.19
C PHE A 216 -14.69 3.08 -13.68
N SER A 217 -14.93 1.94 -14.32
CA SER A 217 -15.23 1.87 -15.76
C SER A 217 -16.70 2.14 -16.09
N THR A 218 -17.57 2.19 -15.08
CA THR A 218 -19.01 2.40 -15.23
C THR A 218 -19.43 3.79 -14.79
N VAL A 219 -20.58 4.25 -15.30
CA VAL A 219 -21.18 5.54 -14.91
C VAL A 219 -21.54 5.59 -13.41
N ASP A 220 -21.79 4.44 -12.79
CA ASP A 220 -22.08 4.31 -11.36
C ASP A 220 -20.92 4.77 -10.48
N ALA A 221 -19.69 4.81 -11.02
CA ALA A 221 -18.53 5.34 -10.31
C ALA A 221 -18.72 6.80 -9.88
N LEU A 222 -19.54 7.56 -10.61
CA LEU A 222 -19.86 8.95 -10.28
C LEU A 222 -20.67 9.09 -8.98
N GLU A 223 -21.29 8.01 -8.52
CA GLU A 223 -22.04 7.95 -7.25
C GLU A 223 -21.17 7.56 -6.05
N TYR A 224 -19.89 7.25 -6.26
CA TYR A 224 -18.99 6.97 -5.15
C TYR A 224 -18.66 8.22 -4.34
N VAL A 225 -18.40 8.05 -3.05
CA VAL A 225 -18.04 9.12 -2.13
C VAL A 225 -16.53 9.05 -1.87
N PRO A 226 -15.72 9.96 -2.46
CA PRO A 226 -14.29 9.98 -2.24
C PRO A 226 -13.97 10.58 -0.86
N MET A 227 -12.92 10.05 -0.24
CA MET A 227 -12.40 10.48 1.04
C MET A 227 -10.87 10.49 1.01
N LEU A 228 -10.26 11.54 1.55
CA LEU A 228 -8.82 11.58 1.72
C LEU A 228 -8.39 10.59 2.80
N ARG A 229 -7.32 9.83 2.53
CA ARG A 229 -6.73 8.94 3.53
C ARG A 229 -6.10 9.73 4.67
N THR A 230 -5.92 9.06 5.81
CA THR A 230 -5.14 9.59 6.94
C THR A 230 -3.78 10.09 6.46
N ARG A 231 -3.42 11.32 6.85
CA ARG A 231 -2.20 12.04 6.41
C ARG A 231 -2.14 12.42 4.92
N CYS A 232 -3.22 12.23 4.17
CA CYS A 232 -3.42 12.89 2.88
C CYS A 232 -4.20 14.20 3.07
N GLY A 233 -3.94 15.19 2.25
CA GLY A 233 -4.54 16.51 2.39
C GLY A 233 -4.37 17.38 1.16
N VAL A 234 -4.97 18.57 1.20
CA VAL A 234 -4.72 19.65 0.24
C VAL A 234 -4.06 20.80 1.01
N PHE A 235 -2.92 21.28 0.53
CA PHE A 235 -2.18 22.39 1.10
C PHE A 235 -1.87 23.41 0.00
N GLY A 236 -2.52 24.57 0.05
CA GLY A 236 -2.45 25.55 -1.04
C GLY A 236 -3.00 24.95 -2.34
N THR A 237 -2.14 24.86 -3.35
CA THR A 237 -2.42 24.24 -4.66
C THR A 237 -1.99 22.77 -4.74
N ASP A 238 -1.41 22.22 -3.68
CA ASP A 238 -0.83 20.88 -3.70
C ASP A 238 -1.73 19.87 -3.00
N ILE A 239 -1.80 18.66 -3.56
CA ILE A 239 -2.21 17.47 -2.83
C ILE A 239 -0.97 16.88 -2.18
N VAL A 240 -1.07 16.54 -0.91
CA VAL A 240 0.01 15.97 -0.10
C VAL A 240 -0.38 14.60 0.41
N TRP A 241 0.59 13.67 0.43
CA TRP A 241 0.47 12.36 1.07
C TRP A 241 1.84 11.92 1.59
N PRO A 242 1.93 10.84 2.39
CA PRO A 242 3.22 10.42 2.94
C PRO A 242 4.27 10.19 1.84
N GLY A 243 5.35 10.98 1.89
CA GLY A 243 6.51 10.84 1.00
C GLY A 243 6.42 11.60 -0.33
N ALA A 244 5.30 12.24 -0.66
CA ALA A 244 5.18 13.00 -1.90
C ALA A 244 4.13 14.12 -1.83
N ARG A 245 4.26 15.05 -2.78
CA ARG A 245 3.30 16.12 -3.02
C ARG A 245 3.14 16.30 -4.52
N MET A 246 2.02 16.89 -4.91
CA MET A 246 1.73 17.12 -6.31
C MET A 246 0.87 18.36 -6.48
N THR A 247 1.33 19.26 -7.33
CA THR A 247 0.62 20.51 -7.63
C THR A 247 -0.53 20.27 -8.58
N MET A 248 -1.71 20.75 -8.21
CA MET A 248 -2.91 20.71 -9.04
C MET A 248 -2.98 21.91 -9.96
N ASN A 249 -3.46 21.70 -11.18
CA ASN A 249 -3.80 22.82 -12.05
C ASN A 249 -5.09 23.52 -11.56
N PRO A 250 -5.37 24.76 -12.00
CA PRO A 250 -6.54 25.51 -11.55
C PRO A 250 -7.90 24.83 -11.83
N ALA A 251 -7.98 23.98 -12.85
CA ALA A 251 -9.20 23.25 -13.17
C ALA A 251 -9.45 22.10 -12.18
N GLN A 252 -8.39 21.39 -11.74
CA GLN A 252 -8.47 20.23 -10.87
C GLN A 252 -8.58 20.59 -9.38
N LEU A 253 -7.97 21.70 -8.96
CA LEU A 253 -7.87 22.09 -7.55
C LEU A 253 -9.24 22.19 -6.83
N PRO A 254 -10.29 22.79 -7.44
CA PRO A 254 -11.60 22.87 -6.79
C PRO A 254 -12.20 21.49 -6.50
N PHE A 255 -11.96 20.50 -7.36
CA PHE A 255 -12.46 19.14 -7.15
C PHE A 255 -11.85 18.54 -5.87
N VAL A 256 -10.52 18.54 -5.75
CA VAL A 256 -9.84 17.91 -4.61
C VAL A 256 -10.09 18.65 -3.29
N GLN A 257 -10.28 19.97 -3.32
CA GLN A 257 -10.67 20.77 -2.15
C GLN A 257 -12.07 20.43 -1.62
N HIS A 258 -12.90 19.81 -2.45
CA HIS A 258 -14.27 19.43 -2.10
C HIS A 258 -14.42 17.95 -1.75
N VAL A 259 -13.33 17.17 -1.75
CA VAL A 259 -13.32 15.79 -1.23
C VAL A 259 -13.45 15.81 0.30
N ASP A 260 -14.66 15.55 0.79
CA ASP A 260 -15.02 15.67 2.20
C ASP A 260 -15.57 14.38 2.84
N GLY A 261 -15.58 13.27 2.08
CA GLY A 261 -16.16 12.01 2.53
C GLY A 261 -17.69 12.00 2.65
N ARG A 262 -18.39 13.01 2.10
CA ARG A 262 -19.85 13.14 2.17
C ARG A 262 -20.51 13.23 0.80
N ARG A 263 -19.93 14.01 -0.11
CA ARG A 263 -20.45 14.24 -1.47
C ARG A 263 -19.98 13.17 -2.45
N THR A 264 -20.80 12.86 -3.45
CA THR A 264 -20.41 11.94 -4.53
C THR A 264 -19.44 12.61 -5.50
N ILE A 265 -18.72 11.82 -6.30
CA ILE A 265 -17.87 12.34 -7.39
C ILE A 265 -18.66 13.29 -8.29
N ARG A 266 -19.89 12.92 -8.68
CA ARG A 266 -20.78 13.78 -9.49
C ARG A 266 -21.05 15.13 -8.84
N GLN A 267 -21.41 15.12 -7.55
CA GLN A 267 -21.73 16.34 -6.81
C GLN A 267 -20.50 17.25 -6.69
N ILE A 268 -19.33 16.67 -6.44
CA ILE A 268 -18.07 17.41 -6.35
C ILE A 268 -17.70 18.02 -7.71
N ALA A 269 -17.81 17.25 -8.80
CA ALA A 269 -17.53 17.72 -10.16
C ALA A 269 -18.45 18.88 -10.56
N ALA A 270 -19.76 18.79 -10.26
CA ALA A 270 -20.72 19.87 -10.50
C ALA A 270 -20.40 21.14 -9.68
N CYS A 271 -20.07 20.99 -8.40
CA CYS A 271 -19.63 22.12 -7.55
C CYS A 271 -18.37 22.80 -8.07
N ALA A 272 -17.38 22.00 -8.52
CA ALA A 272 -16.13 22.49 -9.04
C ALA A 272 -16.30 23.22 -10.38
N ALA A 273 -17.13 22.68 -11.29
CA ALA A 273 -17.44 23.31 -12.56
C ALA A 273 -18.17 24.65 -12.38
N ALA A 274 -19.11 24.77 -11.45
CA ALA A 274 -19.85 26.02 -11.23
C ALA A 274 -18.99 27.22 -10.76
N ARG A 275 -17.74 26.99 -10.32
CA ARG A 275 -16.81 28.04 -9.85
C ARG A 275 -15.88 28.57 -10.93
N THR A 276 -15.78 27.92 -12.09
CA THR A 276 -15.08 28.50 -13.24
C THR A 276 -16.04 29.44 -13.96
N SER A 277 -15.65 30.70 -14.15
CA SER A 277 -16.49 31.77 -14.72
C SER A 277 -16.91 31.56 -16.20
N GLN A 278 -16.60 30.39 -16.77
CA GLN A 278 -16.98 29.92 -18.11
C GLN A 278 -17.28 28.41 -18.09
N ALA A 279 -18.06 27.91 -17.13
CA ALA A 279 -18.35 26.49 -16.99
C ALA A 279 -19.13 25.92 -18.19
N THR A 280 -18.50 25.02 -18.95
CA THR A 280 -19.15 24.24 -20.00
C THR A 280 -19.49 22.83 -19.51
N LEU A 281 -20.43 22.14 -20.16
CA LEU A 281 -20.69 20.70 -19.92
C LEU A 281 -19.43 19.84 -20.14
N ALA A 282 -18.52 20.28 -21.02
CA ALA A 282 -17.24 19.62 -21.24
C ALA A 282 -16.31 19.71 -20.01
N ASP A 283 -16.37 20.79 -19.23
CA ASP A 283 -15.56 20.94 -18.01
C ASP A 283 -16.01 19.97 -16.91
N ALA A 284 -17.32 19.76 -16.77
CA ALA A 284 -17.86 18.77 -15.84
C ALA A 284 -17.46 17.34 -16.24
N ALA A 285 -17.59 16.98 -17.52
CA ALA A 285 -17.18 15.66 -18.02
C ALA A 285 -15.66 15.42 -17.87
N ASN A 286 -14.84 16.44 -18.10
CA ASN A 286 -13.39 16.37 -17.88
C ASN A 286 -13.05 16.18 -16.40
N LEU A 287 -13.78 16.84 -15.50
CA LEU A 287 -13.62 16.68 -14.05
C LEU A 287 -14.08 15.30 -13.56
N GLU A 288 -15.15 14.76 -14.11
CA GLU A 288 -15.61 13.40 -13.85
C GLU A 288 -14.58 12.35 -14.29
N ALA A 289 -14.02 12.50 -15.49
CA ALA A 289 -12.95 11.63 -15.99
C ALA A 289 -11.66 11.74 -15.16
N PHE A 290 -11.30 12.97 -14.74
CA PHE A 290 -10.21 13.20 -13.80
C PHE A 290 -10.47 12.49 -12.47
N ALA A 291 -11.67 12.65 -11.91
CA ALA A 291 -12.04 12.08 -10.63
C ALA A 291 -12.00 10.55 -10.61
N ALA A 292 -12.51 9.90 -11.66
CA ALA A 292 -12.46 8.44 -11.79
C ALA A 292 -11.02 7.92 -11.82
N ASN A 293 -10.14 8.58 -12.60
CA ASN A 293 -8.73 8.20 -12.70
C ASN A 293 -7.92 8.54 -11.44
N TYR A 294 -8.13 9.73 -10.86
CA TYR A 294 -7.49 10.16 -9.62
C TYR A 294 -7.86 9.22 -8.47
N SER A 295 -9.13 8.85 -8.35
CA SER A 295 -9.59 8.04 -7.24
C SER A 295 -9.22 6.55 -7.42
N SER A 296 -9.20 6.03 -8.65
CA SER A 296 -8.79 4.64 -8.90
C SER A 296 -7.30 4.37 -8.66
N ARG A 297 -6.42 5.38 -8.87
CA ARG A 297 -4.97 5.20 -8.95
C ARG A 297 -4.16 5.94 -7.87
N CYS A 298 -4.70 7.01 -7.29
CA CYS A 298 -4.00 7.81 -6.28
C CYS A 298 -4.58 7.59 -4.88
N GLY A 299 -3.87 8.03 -3.84
CA GLY A 299 -4.12 7.77 -2.40
C GLY A 299 -5.43 8.31 -1.80
N VAL A 300 -6.51 8.32 -2.56
CA VAL A 300 -7.89 8.53 -2.12
C VAL A 300 -8.47 7.18 -1.69
N SER A 301 -9.13 7.15 -0.54
CA SER A 301 -10.02 6.04 -0.19
C SER A 301 -11.41 6.35 -0.70
N ILE A 302 -12.10 5.35 -1.22
CA ILE A 302 -13.42 5.55 -1.79
C ILE A 302 -14.39 4.66 -1.06
N GLY A 303 -15.40 5.28 -0.46
CA GLY A 303 -16.52 4.57 0.14
C GLY A 303 -17.63 4.43 -0.89
N ARG A 304 -18.20 3.23 -1.00
CA ARG A 304 -19.61 3.11 -1.41
C ARG A 304 -20.45 3.45 -0.17
N ARG A 305 -21.52 4.25 -0.32
CA ARG A 305 -22.58 4.26 0.70
C ARG A 305 -23.14 2.85 0.76
N TRP A 306 -22.86 2.13 1.83
CA TRP A 306 -23.64 0.96 2.19
C TRP A 306 -25.05 1.48 2.49
N ARG A 307 -26.03 1.00 1.73
CA ARG A 307 -27.44 1.26 2.02
C ARG A 307 -27.87 0.47 3.25
#